data_AF-A0A1Y5EN71-F1
#
_entry.id   AF-A0A1Y5EN71-F1
#
_cell.length_a   1.000
_cell.length_b   1.000
_cell.length_c   1.000
_cell.angle_alpha   90.00
_cell.angle_beta   90.00
_cell.angle_gamma   90.00
#
_symmetry.space_group_name_H-M   'P 1'
#
loop_
_entity.id
_entity.type
_entity.pdbx_description
1 polymer ?
#
loop_
_entity_poly.entity_id
_entity_poly.type
_entity_poly.pdbx_seq_one_letter_code
_entity_poly.pdbx_strand_id
1 'polypeptide(L)'
;MFCQGCHTPDGTGGKSVPKIKNYIGYFLQNQIAREYLVRVPGSANSSLNDEQLAEVLNWMIIELGGESVPKNMQYYTANEVAKLRQHPLFEVVEYREMLVKKLSVK
;
A
#
# COMPACT_ATOMS: atom_id res chain seq x y z
N MET A 1 -12.23 0.26 -9.55
CA MET A 1 -12.33 -1.22 -9.55
C MET A 1 -11.00 -1.98 -9.48
N PHE A 2 -9.86 -1.35 -9.77
CA PHE A 2 -8.58 -2.04 -9.94
C PHE A 2 -8.01 -2.72 -8.67
N CYS A 3 -8.25 -2.19 -7.47
CA CYS A 3 -7.72 -2.77 -6.22
C CYS A 3 -8.77 -3.52 -5.38
N GLN A 4 -10.05 -3.13 -5.51
CA GLN A 4 -11.17 -3.73 -4.76
C GLN A 4 -11.46 -5.20 -5.13
N GLY A 5 -11.05 -5.65 -6.31
CA GLY A 5 -11.21 -7.06 -6.71
C GLY A 5 -10.48 -8.02 -5.78
N CYS A 6 -9.35 -7.57 -5.22
CA CYS A 6 -8.59 -8.32 -4.22
C CYS A 6 -8.89 -7.85 -2.79
N HIS A 7 -8.98 -6.53 -2.57
CA HIS A 7 -9.06 -5.95 -1.23
C HIS A 7 -10.47 -5.79 -0.65
N THR A 8 -11.51 -6.19 -1.40
CA THR A 8 -12.93 -5.86 -1.17
C THR A 8 -13.21 -4.35 -1.23
N PRO A 9 -14.45 -3.92 -1.51
CA PRO A 9 -14.79 -2.49 -1.55
C PRO A 9 -14.56 -1.76 -0.22
N ASP A 10 -14.68 -2.47 0.91
CA ASP A 10 -14.51 -1.91 2.26
C ASP A 10 -13.12 -2.15 2.86
N GLY A 11 -12.19 -2.72 2.09
CA GLY A 11 -10.80 -2.90 2.51
C GLY A 11 -10.56 -4.02 3.52
N THR A 12 -11.54 -4.90 3.78
CA THR A 12 -11.35 -6.04 4.69
C THR A 12 -10.44 -7.12 4.11
N GLY A 13 -10.29 -7.17 2.79
CA GLY A 13 -9.49 -8.18 2.10
C GLY A 13 -10.16 -9.55 2.03
N GLY A 14 -9.37 -10.57 1.66
CA GLY A 14 -9.79 -11.96 1.51
C GLY A 14 -8.74 -12.92 2.09
N LYS A 15 -8.94 -14.23 1.99
CA LYS A 15 -8.07 -15.25 2.66
C LYS A 15 -6.56 -15.02 2.47
N SER A 16 -6.14 -14.73 1.24
CA SER A 16 -4.72 -14.50 0.90
C SER A 16 -4.38 -13.03 0.65
N VAL A 17 -5.35 -12.12 0.83
CA VAL A 17 -5.17 -10.69 0.56
C VAL A 17 -5.30 -9.92 1.88
N PRO A 18 -4.25 -9.21 2.33
CA PRO A 18 -4.25 -8.59 3.63
C PRO A 18 -5.33 -7.51 3.77
N LYS A 19 -5.89 -7.43 4.97
CA LYS A 19 -6.74 -6.32 5.40
C LYS A 19 -5.97 -5.00 5.30
N ILE A 20 -6.60 -4.00 4.70
CA ILE A 20 -6.09 -2.63 4.61
C ILE A 20 -6.91 -1.65 5.44
N LYS A 21 -8.19 -1.97 5.70
CA LYS A 21 -9.09 -1.19 6.55
C LYS A 21 -8.50 -0.96 7.93
N ASN A 22 -8.43 0.30 8.36
CA ASN A 22 -7.85 0.78 9.60
C ASN A 22 -6.39 0.36 9.83
N TYR A 23 -5.66 -0.03 8.77
CA TYR A 23 -4.35 -0.66 8.90
C TYR A 23 -3.29 -0.13 7.91
N ILE A 24 -3.68 0.23 6.70
CA ILE A 24 -2.74 0.62 5.63
C ILE A 24 -1.88 1.84 6.00
N GLY A 25 -2.37 2.75 6.86
CA GLY A 25 -1.64 3.93 7.30
C GLY A 25 -0.39 3.62 8.14
N TYR A 26 -0.32 2.47 8.82
CA TYR A 26 0.88 2.09 9.58
C TYR A 26 2.13 1.94 8.70
N PHE A 27 1.96 1.59 7.43
CA PHE A 27 3.07 1.48 6.49
C PHE A 27 3.67 2.86 6.16
N LEU A 28 2.98 3.96 6.41
CA LEU A 28 3.51 5.30 6.18
C LEU A 28 4.52 5.76 7.23
N GLN A 29 4.61 5.08 8.37
CA GLN A 29 5.49 5.46 9.49
C GLN A 29 6.96 5.09 9.26
N ASN A 30 7.25 4.26 8.26
CA ASN A 30 8.59 3.85 7.91
C ASN A 30 8.76 3.92 6.38
N GLN A 31 9.85 4.53 5.91
CA GLN A 31 10.09 4.71 4.49
C GLN A 31 10.05 3.39 3.70
N ILE A 32 10.70 2.34 4.22
CA ILE A 32 10.74 1.02 3.55
C ILE A 32 9.34 0.39 3.49
N ALA A 33 8.55 0.54 4.55
CA ALA A 33 7.16 0.08 4.56
C ALA A 33 6.27 0.88 3.62
N ARG A 34 6.51 2.18 3.49
CA ARG A 34 5.78 3.04 2.56
C ARG A 34 6.07 2.65 1.11
N GLU A 35 7.33 2.36 0.80
CA GLU A 35 7.73 1.88 -0.52
C GLU A 35 7.15 0.50 -0.85
N TYR A 36 7.01 -0.38 0.15
CA TYR A 36 6.40 -1.69 -0.02
C TYR A 36 5.02 -1.61 -0.68
N LEU A 37 4.16 -0.64 -0.30
CA LEU A 37 2.82 -0.50 -0.87
C LEU A 37 2.85 -0.31 -2.39
N VAL A 38 3.84 0.44 -2.92
CA VAL A 38 3.99 0.64 -4.36
C VAL A 38 4.56 -0.60 -5.04
N ARG A 39 5.50 -1.27 -4.37
CA ARG A 39 6.31 -2.38 -4.93
C ARG A 39 5.63 -3.75 -4.87
N VAL A 40 4.50 -3.89 -4.17
CA VAL A 40 3.65 -5.08 -4.24
C VAL A 40 3.29 -5.35 -5.71
N PRO A 41 3.48 -6.57 -6.25
CA PRO A 41 3.28 -6.88 -7.67
C PRO A 41 1.95 -6.41 -8.26
N GLY A 42 0.85 -6.50 -7.50
CA GLY A 42 -0.45 -6.00 -7.95
C GLY A 42 -0.50 -4.49 -8.17
N SER A 43 0.28 -3.72 -7.40
CA SER A 43 0.45 -2.28 -7.57
C SER A 43 1.49 -1.98 -8.65
N ALA A 44 2.70 -2.54 -8.50
CA ALA A 44 3.83 -2.29 -9.38
C ALA A 44 3.55 -2.65 -10.85
N ASN A 45 2.83 -3.74 -11.10
CA ASN A 45 2.49 -4.22 -12.44
C ASN A 45 1.05 -3.87 -12.86
N SER A 46 0.38 -2.95 -12.15
CA SER A 46 -0.97 -2.52 -12.53
C SER A 46 -0.99 -1.86 -13.90
N SER A 47 -2.14 -1.90 -14.59
CA SER A 47 -2.33 -1.20 -15.86
C SER A 47 -2.48 0.32 -15.72
N LEU A 48 -2.51 0.84 -14.49
CA LEU A 48 -2.58 2.27 -14.21
C LEU A 48 -1.24 2.93 -14.57
N ASN A 49 -1.28 4.16 -15.06
CA ASN A 49 -0.06 4.98 -15.14
C ASN A 49 0.37 5.45 -13.72
N ASP A 50 1.51 6.13 -13.64
CA ASP A 50 2.10 6.48 -12.35
C ASP A 50 1.29 7.52 -11.58
N GLU A 51 0.67 8.48 -12.28
CA GLU A 51 -0.26 9.45 -11.71
C GLU A 51 -1.48 8.75 -11.11
N GLN A 52 -2.15 7.91 -11.89
CA GLN A 52 -3.36 7.18 -11.48
C GLN A 52 -3.08 6.23 -10.31
N LEU A 53 -1.93 5.55 -10.32
CA LEU A 53 -1.58 4.67 -9.20
C LEU A 53 -1.29 5.48 -7.93
N ALA A 54 -0.60 6.62 -8.04
CA ALA A 54 -0.39 7.51 -6.90
C ALA A 54 -1.72 8.00 -6.32
N GLU A 55 -2.64 8.45 -7.17
CA GLU A 55 -3.98 8.89 -6.77
C GLU A 55 -4.77 7.79 -6.05
N VAL A 56 -4.79 6.57 -6.62
CA VAL A 56 -5.51 5.44 -6.03
C VAL A 56 -4.90 5.03 -4.69
N LEU A 57 -3.56 4.98 -4.58
CA LEU A 57 -2.88 4.68 -3.31
C LEU A 57 -3.23 5.71 -2.24
N ASN A 58 -3.15 7.00 -2.59
CA ASN A 58 -3.49 8.09 -1.69
C ASN A 58 -4.96 8.00 -1.24
N TRP A 59 -5.88 7.81 -2.18
CA TRP A 59 -7.31 7.66 -1.88
C TRP A 59 -7.57 6.46 -0.97
N MET A 60 -6.98 5.29 -1.26
CA MET A 60 -7.14 4.10 -0.43
C MET A 60 -6.66 4.33 1.01
N ILE A 61 -5.56 5.05 1.20
CA ILE A 61 -5.05 5.35 2.53
C ILE A 61 -5.98 6.30 3.28
N ILE A 62 -6.47 7.34 2.63
CA ILE A 62 -7.38 8.32 3.25
C ILE A 62 -8.71 7.66 3.62
N GLU A 63 -9.28 6.89 2.70
CA GLU A 63 -10.62 6.32 2.85
C GLU A 63 -10.62 5.08 3.76
N LEU A 64 -9.59 4.24 3.64
CA LEU A 64 -9.55 2.95 4.33
C LEU A 64 -8.59 2.94 5.51
N GLY A 65 -7.72 3.94 5.67
CA GLY A 65 -6.68 3.92 6.71
C GLY A 65 -7.16 4.26 8.12
N GLY A 66 -8.28 4.98 8.27
CA GLY A 66 -8.83 5.33 9.59
C GLY A 66 -7.77 5.93 10.54
N GLU A 67 -7.77 5.47 11.80
CA GLU A 67 -6.83 5.95 12.83
C GLU A 67 -5.36 5.55 12.59
N SER A 68 -5.08 4.64 11.64
CA SER A 68 -3.70 4.28 11.29
C SER A 68 -2.97 5.35 10.48
N VAL A 69 -3.70 6.31 9.88
CA VAL A 69 -3.12 7.35 9.03
C VAL A 69 -2.45 8.43 9.89
N PRO A 70 -1.15 8.72 9.69
CA PRO A 70 -0.49 9.80 10.41
C PRO A 70 -1.07 11.16 9.98
N LYS A 71 -1.22 12.09 10.94
CA LYS A 71 -1.77 13.44 10.70
C LYS A 71 -0.99 14.22 9.64
N ASN A 72 0.31 13.96 9.52
CA ASN A 72 1.22 14.58 8.56
C ASN A 72 1.53 13.66 7.36
N MET A 73 0.55 12.85 6.93
CA MET A 73 0.68 11.96 5.77
C MET A 73 1.33 12.69 4.58
N GLN A 74 2.40 12.08 4.07
CA GLN A 74 3.04 12.50 2.83
C GLN A 74 2.43 11.70 1.67
N TYR A 75 1.70 12.39 0.80
CA TYR A 75 1.07 11.82 -0.38
C TYR A 75 2.11 11.21 -1.32
N TYR A 76 1.77 10.08 -1.93
CA TYR A 76 2.52 9.54 -3.06
C TYR A 76 2.44 10.50 -4.24
N THR A 77 3.56 10.63 -4.94
CA THR A 77 3.67 11.40 -6.18
C THR A 77 3.91 10.46 -7.36
N ALA A 78 3.52 10.89 -8.56
CA ALA A 78 3.80 10.12 -9.78
C ALA A 78 5.29 9.80 -9.95
N ASN A 79 6.18 10.78 -9.72
CA ASN A 79 7.63 10.58 -9.81
C ASN A 79 8.17 9.55 -8.82
N GLU A 80 7.63 9.51 -7.61
CA GLU A 80 8.01 8.51 -6.62
C GLU A 80 7.52 7.12 -7.04
N VAL A 81 6.26 7.04 -7.47
CA VAL A 81 5.66 5.80 -7.95
C VAL A 81 6.44 5.24 -9.14
N ALA A 82 6.72 6.07 -10.16
CA ALA A 82 7.47 5.71 -11.35
C ALA A 82 8.82 5.05 -11.03
N LYS A 83 9.53 5.55 -10.01
CA LYS A 83 10.82 5.00 -9.57
C LYS A 83 10.63 3.66 -8.86
N LEU A 84 9.69 3.58 -7.92
CA LEU A 84 9.51 2.40 -7.08
C LEU A 84 8.94 1.21 -7.86
N ARG A 85 8.05 1.45 -8.83
CA ARG A 85 7.44 0.39 -9.65
C ARG A 85 8.44 -0.37 -10.52
N GLN A 86 9.60 0.22 -10.82
CA GLN A 86 10.68 -0.46 -11.55
C GLN A 86 11.36 -1.56 -10.72
N HIS A 87 11.07 -1.65 -9.43
CA HIS A 87 11.64 -2.63 -8.51
C HIS A 87 10.55 -3.45 -7.77
N PRO A 88 9.72 -4.21 -8.50
CA PRO A 88 8.68 -5.03 -7.89
C PRO A 88 9.28 -6.07 -6.93
N LEU A 89 8.54 -6.39 -5.87
CA LEU A 89 8.93 -7.42 -4.91
C LEU A 89 8.56 -8.81 -5.43
N PHE A 90 9.45 -9.78 -5.27
CA PHE A 90 9.18 -11.19 -5.57
C PHE A 90 8.62 -11.92 -4.33
N GLU A 91 9.32 -11.85 -3.21
CA GLU A 91 8.95 -12.48 -1.92
C GLU A 91 8.08 -11.54 -1.07
N VAL A 92 6.85 -11.29 -1.52
CA VAL A 92 5.97 -10.25 -0.96
C VAL A 92 5.50 -10.57 0.46
N VAL A 93 5.27 -11.85 0.76
CA VAL A 93 4.71 -12.32 2.02
C VAL A 93 5.74 -12.18 3.13
N GLU A 94 6.94 -12.73 2.91
CA GLU A 94 8.09 -12.70 3.80
C GLU A 94 8.51 -11.26 4.09
N TYR A 95 8.53 -10.41 3.05
CA TYR A 95 8.85 -9.01 3.20
C TYR A 95 7.81 -8.27 4.06
N ARG A 96 6.52 -8.55 3.85
CA ARG A 96 5.44 -7.98 4.66
C ARG A 96 5.55 -8.42 6.12
N GLU A 97 5.80 -9.69 6.40
CA GLU A 97 5.97 -10.19 7.75
C GLU A 97 7.12 -9.51 8.48
N MET A 98 8.26 -9.33 7.80
CA MET A 98 9.39 -8.57 8.33
C MET A 98 8.98 -7.13 8.67
N LEU A 99 8.27 -6.44 7.77
CA LEU A 99 7.84 -5.06 7.98
C LEU A 99 6.87 -4.92 9.14
N VAL A 100 5.87 -5.80 9.23
CA VAL A 100 4.87 -5.76 10.31
C VAL A 100 5.54 -5.96 11.68
N LYS A 101 6.51 -6.88 11.77
CA LYS A 101 7.34 -7.05 12.98
C LYS A 101 8.11 -5.78 13.35
N LYS A 102 8.70 -5.08 12.38
CA LYS A 102 9.47 -3.84 12.61
C LYS A 102 8.58 -2.66 13.02
N LEU A 103 7.40 -2.56 12.42
CA LEU A 103 6.46 -1.48 12.67
C LEU A 103 5.71 -1.63 14.00
N SER A 104 5.89 -2.74 14.73
CA SER A 104 5.16 -3.05 15.97
C SER A 104 3.63 -2.90 15.82
N VAL A 105 3.12 -3.15 14.61
CA VAL A 105 1.68 -3.03 14.35
C VAL A 105 0.98 -4.18 15.06
N LYS A 106 0.01 -3.84 15.91
CA LYS A 106 -0.85 -4.80 16.61
C LYS A 106 -2.01 -5.26 15.74
#